data_AF-A0A363UJ26-F1
#
_entry.id   AF-A0A363UJ26-F1
#
_cell.length_a   1.000
_cell.length_b   1.000
_cell.length_c   1.000
_cell.angle_alpha   90.00
_cell.angle_beta   90.00
_cell.angle_gamma   90.00
#
_symmetry.space_group_name_H-M   'P 1'
#
loop_
_entity.id
_entity.type
_entity.pdbx_description
1 polymer ?
#
loop_
_entity_poly.entity_id
_entity_poly.type
_entity_poly.pdbx_seq_one_letter_code
_entity_poly.pdbx_strand_id
1 'polypeptide(L)'
;MTHPAIDIITTSYGPIGSIPGTGHLNDSFTGSYAFGKLHFGACDNTPSTALQDSTCGPWWSVGIAGFEETQANEPGDSSNGRQVLSGTFPDFIADFTQTLPYCAECEDGYDDGVGGTSFATPRSAGTASKILLEARRALNYLGGPYVGQGRPLMAAGILNGQPVTFSNWQLRRALEESAWVPGSADYDPALGVTDIAVPINDAAPWVQLGWGVITPVDAAGVVANTLALLGIAEAEVPGKDAGFCEFQNGLIATRKLFWDTVAVDSETFLNAPSPDPYVYCDSTAALTADVGDGSPQDSDGDTVTDDVDNCPVTPNTDQADGDADGTGDVCEKGATGEGGPQQGGEEPDPVDTAPSGSSGAIPLGALLLLMLAGFRGRQSRR
;
A
#
# COMPACT_ATOMS: atom_id res chain seq x y z
N MET A 1 0.42 -8.91 28.83
CA MET A 1 0.05 -8.90 27.40
C MET A 1 -0.72 -10.18 27.14
N THR A 2 -2.01 -10.11 26.80
CA THR A 2 -2.89 -11.30 26.63
C THR A 2 -2.90 -11.85 25.20
N HIS A 3 -2.15 -11.23 24.28
CA HIS A 3 -1.92 -11.74 22.93
C HIS A 3 -0.43 -11.64 22.59
N PRO A 4 0.15 -12.63 21.87
CA PRO A 4 1.45 -12.43 21.26
C PRO A 4 1.36 -11.25 20.29
N ALA A 5 2.34 -10.35 20.39
CA ALA A 5 2.51 -9.26 19.43
C ALA A 5 2.86 -9.85 18.06
N ILE A 6 1.85 -10.11 17.24
CA ILE A 6 2.04 -10.53 15.84
C ILE A 6 2.13 -9.24 15.01
N ASP A 7 3.27 -9.01 14.38
CA ASP A 7 3.49 -7.86 13.50
C ASP A 7 3.16 -8.14 12.04
N ILE A 8 3.36 -9.39 11.61
CA ILE A 8 3.27 -9.81 10.22
C ILE A 8 2.38 -11.04 10.10
N ILE A 9 1.51 -11.04 9.09
CA ILE A 9 0.62 -12.14 8.71
C ILE A 9 1.07 -12.62 7.33
N THR A 10 1.11 -13.93 7.12
CA THR A 10 1.50 -14.52 5.83
C THR A 10 0.45 -15.51 5.36
N THR A 11 0.01 -15.39 4.11
CA THR A 11 -0.84 -16.38 3.44
C THR A 11 -0.12 -16.97 2.23
N SER A 12 0.35 -18.22 2.39
CA SER A 12 1.11 -18.96 1.38
C SER A 12 0.23 -19.97 0.62
N TYR A 13 -1.00 -19.59 0.30
CA TYR A 13 -1.97 -20.40 -0.44
C TYR A 13 -2.79 -19.50 -1.36
N GLY A 14 -3.41 -20.06 -2.39
CA GLY A 14 -4.28 -19.32 -3.30
C GLY A 14 -4.88 -20.26 -4.35
N PRO A 15 -6.00 -19.88 -4.98
CA PRO A 15 -6.57 -20.67 -6.06
C PRO A 15 -5.74 -20.54 -7.34
N ILE A 16 -5.53 -21.66 -8.03
CA ILE A 16 -4.79 -21.69 -9.30
C ILE A 16 -5.43 -20.73 -10.30
N GLY A 17 -4.60 -19.90 -10.92
CA GLY A 17 -5.00 -18.97 -11.96
C GLY A 17 -5.51 -17.61 -11.45
N SER A 18 -5.24 -17.27 -10.18
CA SER A 18 -5.70 -16.03 -9.55
C SER A 18 -7.23 -15.89 -9.60
N ILE A 19 -7.95 -16.95 -9.28
CA ILE A 19 -9.41 -16.89 -9.21
C ILE A 19 -9.79 -16.00 -8.00
N PRO A 20 -10.64 -14.98 -8.17
CA PRO A 20 -11.03 -14.11 -7.07
C PRO A 20 -11.81 -14.88 -5.99
N GLY A 21 -11.55 -14.54 -4.73
CA GLY A 21 -12.21 -15.14 -3.58
C GLY A 21 -12.04 -14.26 -2.34
N THR A 22 -13.12 -14.03 -1.61
CA THR A 22 -13.17 -13.06 -0.50
C THR A 22 -13.25 -13.71 0.89
N GLY A 23 -13.72 -14.97 0.96
CA GLY A 23 -14.06 -15.65 2.22
C GLY A 23 -12.91 -15.90 3.21
N HIS A 24 -11.67 -15.57 2.86
CA HIS A 24 -10.50 -15.69 3.75
C HIS A 24 -9.78 -14.35 4.00
N LEU A 25 -10.33 -13.25 3.49
CA LEU A 25 -9.62 -11.97 3.44
C LEU A 25 -10.00 -10.98 4.53
N ASN A 26 -11.15 -11.17 5.19
CA ASN A 26 -11.61 -10.28 6.25
C ASN A 26 -10.55 -10.07 7.34
N ASP A 27 -9.95 -11.17 7.80
CA ASP A 27 -8.94 -11.14 8.85
C ASP A 27 -7.64 -10.47 8.37
N SER A 28 -7.32 -10.58 7.08
CA SER A 28 -6.16 -9.90 6.50
C SER A 28 -6.40 -8.38 6.41
N PHE A 29 -7.60 -7.94 6.02
CA PHE A 29 -7.94 -6.53 5.99
C PHE A 29 -7.96 -5.95 7.40
N THR A 30 -8.66 -6.59 8.33
CA THR A 30 -8.72 -6.18 9.74
C THR A 30 -7.32 -6.15 10.37
N GLY A 31 -6.50 -7.17 10.09
CA GLY A 31 -5.11 -7.23 10.55
C GLY A 31 -4.26 -6.07 10.03
N SER A 32 -4.30 -5.81 8.72
CA SER A 32 -3.51 -4.75 8.09
C SER A 32 -4.01 -3.35 8.45
N TYR A 33 -5.31 -3.10 8.27
CA TYR A 33 -5.91 -1.78 8.42
C TYR A 33 -6.14 -1.42 9.89
N ALA A 34 -6.88 -2.24 10.64
CA ALA A 34 -7.27 -1.90 12.02
C ALA A 34 -6.16 -2.13 13.04
N PHE A 35 -5.30 -3.13 12.82
CA PHE A 35 -4.24 -3.48 13.78
C PHE A 35 -2.83 -3.11 13.33
N GLY A 36 -2.66 -2.47 12.17
CA GLY A 36 -1.35 -1.99 11.71
C GLY A 36 -0.33 -3.09 11.47
N LYS A 37 -0.78 -4.27 11.06
CA LYS A 37 0.10 -5.39 10.70
C LYS A 37 0.50 -5.27 9.23
N LEU A 38 1.54 -5.99 8.82
CA LEU A 38 1.78 -6.24 7.40
C LEU A 38 1.24 -7.61 7.03
N HIS A 39 0.48 -7.68 5.94
CA HIS A 39 0.06 -8.95 5.35
C HIS A 39 0.86 -9.22 4.09
N PHE A 40 1.52 -10.36 4.00
CA PHE A 40 2.19 -10.86 2.79
C PHE A 40 1.37 -12.00 2.20
N GLY A 41 0.94 -11.86 0.95
CA GLY A 41 0.15 -12.86 0.24
C GLY A 41 0.91 -13.43 -0.94
N ALA A 42 0.93 -14.76 -1.05
CA ALA A 42 1.47 -15.44 -2.23
C ALA A 42 0.60 -15.14 -3.45
N CYS A 43 1.23 -14.72 -4.55
CA CYS A 43 0.57 -14.72 -5.85
C CYS A 43 0.50 -16.13 -6.44
N ASP A 44 -0.34 -16.29 -7.46
CA ASP A 44 -0.46 -17.55 -8.17
C ASP A 44 0.88 -18.03 -8.78
N ASN A 45 1.08 -19.35 -8.83
CA ASN A 45 2.30 -19.95 -9.40
C ASN A 45 2.32 -19.94 -10.94
N THR A 46 1.22 -19.56 -11.59
CA THR A 46 1.15 -19.36 -13.05
C THR A 46 1.30 -17.88 -13.39
N PRO A 47 1.48 -17.50 -14.66
CA PRO A 47 1.57 -16.10 -15.09
C PRO A 47 0.27 -15.29 -14.93
N SER A 48 -0.73 -15.80 -14.22
CA SER A 48 -1.98 -15.10 -13.95
C SER A 48 -1.76 -13.78 -13.24
N THR A 49 -2.65 -12.82 -13.52
CA THR A 49 -2.56 -11.48 -12.94
C THR A 49 -2.78 -11.50 -11.43
N ALA A 50 -1.88 -10.84 -10.70
CA ALA A 50 -1.95 -10.66 -9.26
C ALA A 50 -3.14 -9.79 -8.85
N LEU A 51 -3.60 -8.86 -9.71
CA LEU A 51 -4.61 -7.84 -9.39
C LEU A 51 -5.85 -8.38 -8.66
N GLN A 52 -6.34 -9.52 -9.12
CA GLN A 52 -7.58 -10.15 -8.68
C GLN A 52 -7.34 -11.41 -7.83
N ASP A 53 -6.07 -11.77 -7.64
CA ASP A 53 -5.68 -12.91 -6.82
C ASP A 53 -6.15 -12.70 -5.38
N SER A 54 -6.70 -13.75 -4.76
CA SER A 54 -7.33 -13.62 -3.45
C SER A 54 -6.34 -13.16 -2.37
N THR A 55 -5.10 -13.64 -2.38
CA THR A 55 -4.14 -13.38 -1.31
C THR A 55 -3.22 -12.22 -1.62
N CYS A 56 -2.77 -12.11 -2.88
CA CYS A 56 -1.76 -11.14 -3.28
C CYS A 56 -2.36 -9.89 -3.95
N GLY A 57 -3.59 -9.97 -4.44
CA GLY A 57 -4.29 -8.89 -5.13
C GLY A 57 -4.88 -7.79 -4.27
N PRO A 58 -5.41 -8.05 -3.05
CA PRO A 58 -5.99 -7.00 -2.24
C PRO A 58 -5.01 -5.89 -1.97
N TRP A 59 -5.44 -4.63 -2.10
CA TRP A 59 -4.52 -3.49 -2.00
C TRP A 59 -3.90 -3.33 -0.60
N TRP A 60 -4.52 -3.89 0.45
CA TRP A 60 -3.97 -3.93 1.81
C TRP A 60 -2.97 -5.09 2.03
N SER A 61 -2.83 -5.97 1.05
CA SER A 61 -1.87 -7.07 1.03
C SER A 61 -0.60 -6.64 0.28
N VAL A 62 0.54 -7.20 0.68
CA VAL A 62 1.80 -7.15 -0.05
C VAL A 62 1.91 -8.42 -0.88
N GLY A 63 1.68 -8.29 -2.18
CA GLY A 63 1.63 -9.42 -3.11
C GLY A 63 3.02 -9.87 -3.54
N ILE A 64 3.34 -11.14 -3.25
CA ILE A 64 4.65 -11.75 -3.51
C ILE A 64 4.55 -12.78 -4.63
N ALA A 65 5.25 -12.49 -5.71
CA ALA A 65 5.56 -13.45 -6.76
C ALA A 65 6.92 -14.12 -6.51
N GLY A 66 7.15 -15.20 -7.23
CA GLY A 66 8.39 -15.97 -7.19
C GLY A 66 9.43 -15.44 -8.16
N PHE A 67 10.66 -15.48 -7.66
CA PHE A 67 11.90 -15.23 -8.37
C PHE A 67 12.88 -16.29 -7.90
N GLU A 68 13.75 -16.78 -8.76
CA GLU A 68 14.77 -17.74 -8.35
C GLU A 68 16.06 -17.00 -7.95
N GLU A 69 16.59 -17.30 -6.76
CA GLU A 69 17.89 -16.81 -6.28
C GLU A 69 18.79 -17.99 -5.89
N THR A 70 20.08 -17.93 -6.23
CA THR A 70 21.06 -18.97 -5.87
C THR A 70 21.57 -18.65 -4.49
N GLN A 71 21.48 -19.61 -3.57
CA GLN A 71 22.06 -19.45 -2.24
C GLN A 71 23.29 -20.35 -2.10
N ALA A 72 24.28 -19.88 -1.34
CA ALA A 72 25.55 -20.58 -1.14
C ALA A 72 25.41 -21.94 -0.42
N ASN A 73 24.25 -22.20 0.19
CA ASN A 73 23.89 -23.41 0.90
C ASN A 73 22.93 -24.32 0.11
N GLU A 74 22.59 -23.97 -1.14
CA GLU A 74 21.71 -24.76 -2.01
C GLU A 74 22.57 -25.49 -3.06
N PRO A 75 22.29 -26.77 -3.40
CA PRO A 75 23.11 -27.54 -4.32
C PRO A 75 23.04 -27.01 -5.77
N GLY A 76 23.98 -26.14 -6.15
CA GLY A 76 24.34 -25.88 -7.55
C GLY A 76 23.40 -25.00 -8.39
N ASP A 77 23.97 -23.89 -8.88
CA ASP A 77 23.58 -23.03 -10.02
C ASP A 77 22.23 -23.29 -10.71
N SER A 78 21.15 -22.66 -10.22
CA SER A 78 19.95 -22.44 -11.05
C SER A 78 19.73 -20.97 -11.41
N SER A 79 20.07 -20.05 -10.51
CA SER A 79 19.55 -18.68 -10.60
C SER A 79 20.31 -17.69 -11.48
N ASN A 80 21.17 -18.14 -12.39
CA ASN A 80 21.54 -17.24 -13.49
C ASN A 80 20.74 -17.55 -14.75
N GLY A 81 19.82 -18.52 -14.77
CA GLY A 81 18.67 -18.52 -15.70
C GLY A 81 17.43 -17.87 -15.09
N ARG A 82 17.51 -16.68 -14.47
CA ARG A 82 16.46 -16.11 -13.58
C ARG A 82 15.03 -16.23 -14.13
N GLN A 83 14.16 -16.91 -13.39
CA GLN A 83 12.78 -17.20 -13.76
C GLN A 83 11.78 -16.22 -13.11
N VAL A 84 10.94 -15.59 -13.92
CA VAL A 84 9.79 -14.78 -13.49
C VAL A 84 8.55 -15.35 -14.18
N LEU A 85 7.91 -16.35 -13.56
CA LEU A 85 6.76 -17.04 -14.15
C LEU A 85 5.53 -17.12 -13.26
N SER A 86 5.67 -16.85 -11.97
CA SER A 86 4.54 -16.88 -11.03
C SER A 86 4.03 -15.47 -10.79
N GLY A 87 2.74 -15.25 -11.05
CA GLY A 87 2.08 -13.96 -10.90
C GLY A 87 2.56 -12.92 -11.91
N THR A 88 1.64 -12.19 -12.51
CA THR A 88 1.96 -10.96 -13.26
C THR A 88 1.51 -9.74 -12.50
N PHE A 89 2.30 -8.67 -12.56
CA PHE A 89 2.09 -7.43 -11.80
C PHE A 89 1.99 -7.62 -10.27
N PRO A 90 2.97 -8.31 -9.63
CA PRO A 90 3.05 -8.40 -8.17
C PRO A 90 3.47 -7.06 -7.56
N ASP A 91 3.43 -6.94 -6.22
CA ASP A 91 4.13 -5.84 -5.54
C ASP A 91 5.63 -6.08 -5.53
N PHE A 92 6.04 -7.31 -5.21
CA PHE A 92 7.44 -7.71 -5.13
C PHE A 92 7.61 -9.13 -5.64
N ILE A 93 8.86 -9.46 -5.92
CA ILE A 93 9.29 -10.84 -6.10
C ILE A 93 10.25 -11.24 -4.97
N ALA A 94 10.33 -12.52 -4.68
CA ALA A 94 11.35 -13.04 -3.77
C ALA A 94 11.70 -14.48 -4.12
N ASP A 95 12.83 -14.93 -3.57
CA ASP A 95 13.32 -16.28 -3.74
C ASP A 95 12.22 -17.31 -3.45
N PHE A 96 11.89 -18.15 -4.43
CA PHE A 96 10.78 -19.09 -4.37
C PHE A 96 11.20 -20.57 -4.41
N THR A 97 12.50 -20.85 -4.48
CA THR A 97 13.07 -22.22 -4.49
C THR A 97 13.71 -22.59 -3.15
N GLN A 98 13.54 -23.84 -2.71
CA GLN A 98 14.06 -24.31 -1.44
C GLN A 98 14.62 -25.72 -1.58
N THR A 99 15.76 -25.95 -0.94
CA THR A 99 16.25 -27.30 -0.65
C THR A 99 15.61 -27.82 0.63
N LEU A 100 14.73 -28.81 0.50
CA LEU A 100 14.00 -29.40 1.62
C LEU A 100 14.46 -30.83 1.89
N PRO A 101 14.49 -31.29 3.16
CA PRO A 101 14.63 -32.71 3.46
C PRO A 101 13.50 -33.50 2.79
N TYR A 102 13.84 -34.56 2.06
CA TYR A 102 12.84 -35.38 1.39
C TYR A 102 12.13 -36.30 2.40
N CYS A 103 11.01 -35.83 2.95
CA CYS A 103 10.29 -36.47 4.06
C CYS A 103 9.60 -37.81 3.72
N ALA A 104 9.76 -38.36 2.52
CA ALA A 104 9.28 -39.71 2.22
C ALA A 104 10.26 -40.81 2.71
N GLU A 105 11.54 -40.48 2.88
CA GLU A 105 12.60 -41.41 3.36
C GLU A 105 13.55 -40.69 4.32
N CYS A 106 13.01 -40.25 5.48
CA CYS A 106 13.58 -39.33 6.48
C CYS A 106 14.96 -39.64 7.11
N GLU A 107 15.94 -40.21 6.41
CA GLU A 107 17.30 -40.35 6.96
C GLU A 107 18.41 -39.84 6.04
N ASP A 108 18.32 -39.90 4.70
CA ASP A 108 19.39 -39.39 3.82
C ASP A 108 18.84 -38.87 2.47
N GLY A 109 18.56 -37.56 2.34
CA GLY A 109 18.17 -36.97 1.05
C GLY A 109 17.60 -35.56 1.14
N TYR A 110 18.06 -34.68 0.26
CA TYR A 110 17.51 -33.35 0.04
C TYR A 110 16.84 -33.31 -1.35
N ASP A 111 15.67 -32.69 -1.43
CA ASP A 111 15.02 -32.30 -2.67
C ASP A 111 15.38 -30.83 -2.93
N ASP A 112 16.18 -30.57 -3.95
CA ASP A 112 16.73 -29.28 -4.35
C ASP A 112 15.88 -28.57 -5.42
N GLY A 113 14.75 -29.16 -5.84
CA GLY A 113 13.90 -28.65 -6.92
C GLY A 113 12.52 -28.15 -6.50
N VAL A 114 12.27 -27.94 -5.21
CA VAL A 114 10.94 -27.54 -4.73
C VAL A 114 10.78 -26.02 -4.85
N GLY A 115 9.77 -25.59 -5.62
CA GLY A 115 9.52 -24.17 -5.88
C GLY A 115 8.06 -23.77 -5.71
N GLY A 116 7.83 -22.50 -5.38
CA GLY A 116 6.50 -21.89 -5.32
C GLY A 116 6.47 -20.59 -4.54
N THR A 117 5.53 -19.71 -4.87
CA THR A 117 5.29 -18.46 -4.13
C THR A 117 5.01 -18.68 -2.65
N SER A 118 4.54 -19.87 -2.27
CA SER A 118 4.43 -20.32 -0.89
C SER A 118 5.73 -20.27 -0.09
N PHE A 119 6.91 -20.32 -0.74
CA PHE A 119 8.23 -20.13 -0.13
C PHE A 119 8.73 -18.68 -0.22
N ALA A 120 8.40 -17.96 -1.30
CA ALA A 120 8.74 -16.56 -1.47
C ALA A 120 8.06 -15.68 -0.41
N THR A 121 6.78 -15.89 -0.15
CA THR A 121 5.99 -15.11 0.82
C THR A 121 6.58 -15.11 2.23
N PRO A 122 6.89 -16.25 2.88
CA PRO A 122 7.49 -16.26 4.21
C PRO A 122 8.93 -15.74 4.22
N ARG A 123 9.69 -15.89 3.12
CA ARG A 123 11.02 -15.26 3.00
C ARG A 123 10.93 -13.74 3.00
N SER A 124 10.00 -13.16 2.22
CA SER A 124 9.72 -11.72 2.23
C SER A 124 9.30 -11.21 3.61
N ALA A 125 8.40 -11.95 4.28
CA ALA A 125 7.97 -11.65 5.64
C ALA A 125 9.12 -11.75 6.65
N GLY A 126 10.05 -12.69 6.47
CA GLY A 126 11.26 -12.81 7.27
C GLY A 126 12.18 -11.60 7.13
N THR A 127 12.39 -11.13 5.89
CA THR A 127 13.16 -9.90 5.61
C THR A 127 12.52 -8.68 6.27
N ALA A 128 11.21 -8.49 6.11
CA ALA A 128 10.48 -7.40 6.77
C ALA A 128 10.54 -7.50 8.31
N SER A 129 10.48 -8.72 8.86
CA SER A 129 10.63 -8.96 10.30
C SER A 129 12.03 -8.58 10.81
N LYS A 130 13.09 -8.89 10.05
CA LYS A 130 14.47 -8.49 10.35
C LYS A 130 14.58 -6.96 10.43
N ILE A 131 14.06 -6.25 9.42
CA ILE A 131 14.05 -4.79 9.36
C ILE A 131 13.30 -4.20 10.58
N LEU A 132 12.08 -4.68 10.86
CA LEU A 132 11.28 -4.18 11.98
C LEU A 132 11.98 -4.44 13.33
N LEU A 133 12.63 -5.60 13.50
CA LEU A 133 13.38 -5.93 14.69
C LEU A 133 14.57 -4.98 14.88
N GLU A 134 15.32 -4.69 13.82
CA GLU A 134 16.44 -3.74 13.84
C GLU A 134 15.97 -2.31 14.14
N ALA A 135 14.88 -1.87 13.51
CA ALA A 135 14.26 -0.58 13.80
C ALA A 135 13.82 -0.43 15.26
N ARG A 136 13.11 -1.42 15.80
CA ARG A 136 12.68 -1.41 17.21
C ARG A 136 13.85 -1.42 18.19
N ARG A 137 14.94 -2.15 17.87
CA ARG A 137 16.16 -2.13 18.69
C ARG A 137 16.81 -0.76 18.72
N ALA A 138 16.92 -0.10 17.57
CA ALA A 138 17.47 1.26 17.49
C ALA A 138 16.61 2.28 18.26
N LEU A 139 15.29 2.12 18.24
CA LEU A 139 14.33 2.98 18.95
C LEU A 139 14.13 2.62 20.42
N ASN A 140 14.75 1.55 20.92
CA ASN A 140 14.49 0.97 22.24
C ASN A 140 12.99 0.68 22.48
N TYR A 141 12.29 0.25 21.44
CA TYR A 141 10.86 -0.05 21.46
C TYR A 141 10.60 -1.52 21.83
N LEU A 142 9.69 -1.75 22.78
CA LEU A 142 9.27 -3.08 23.21
C LEU A 142 7.77 -3.26 23.00
N GLY A 143 7.36 -4.39 22.41
CA GLY A 143 5.96 -4.73 22.18
C GLY A 143 5.61 -4.88 20.70
N GLY A 144 4.32 -5.05 20.43
CA GLY A 144 3.75 -5.13 19.08
C GLY A 144 3.24 -3.78 18.59
N PRO A 145 2.45 -3.76 17.53
CA PRO A 145 1.81 -2.53 17.07
C PRO A 145 0.89 -1.98 18.16
N TYR A 146 0.80 -0.66 18.28
CA TYR A 146 -0.08 0.02 19.21
C TYR A 146 -0.80 1.17 18.51
N VAL A 147 -1.90 1.65 19.08
CA VAL A 147 -2.58 2.83 18.55
C VAL A 147 -1.93 4.08 19.15
N GLY A 148 -1.35 4.92 18.29
CA GLY A 148 -0.78 6.22 18.64
C GLY A 148 -1.09 7.24 17.54
N GLN A 149 -1.31 8.51 17.91
CA GLN A 149 -1.73 9.56 16.97
C GLN A 149 -3.00 9.16 16.16
N GLY A 150 -3.97 8.49 16.79
CA GLY A 150 -5.21 8.07 16.12
C GLY A 150 -5.07 6.89 15.12
N ARG A 151 -3.87 6.33 14.94
CA ARG A 151 -3.61 5.23 13.97
C ARG A 151 -2.72 4.13 14.54
N PRO A 152 -2.72 2.92 13.95
CA PRO A 152 -1.77 1.88 14.31
C PRO A 152 -0.32 2.24 13.92
N LEU A 153 0.60 2.17 14.88
CA LEU A 153 2.03 2.37 14.71
C LEU A 153 2.78 1.05 14.97
N MET A 154 3.76 0.76 14.12
CA MET A 154 4.60 -0.44 14.26
C MET A 154 5.78 -0.22 15.22
N ALA A 155 6.31 1.00 15.30
CA ALA A 155 7.32 1.36 16.29
C ALA A 155 7.32 2.88 16.54
N ALA A 156 7.81 3.25 17.71
CA ALA A 156 8.05 4.63 18.11
C ALA A 156 9.26 4.70 19.04
N GLY A 157 9.99 5.80 19.00
CA GLY A 157 11.09 6.05 19.93
C GLY A 157 11.76 7.39 19.69
N ILE A 158 12.89 7.62 20.36
CA ILE A 158 13.73 8.79 20.15
C ILE A 158 15.07 8.32 19.62
N LEU A 159 15.46 8.84 18.46
CA LEU A 159 16.75 8.58 17.85
C LEU A 159 17.45 9.92 17.58
N ASN A 160 18.70 10.06 18.03
CA ASN A 160 19.48 11.30 17.89
C ASN A 160 18.75 12.57 18.39
N GLY A 161 17.93 12.44 19.42
CA GLY A 161 17.15 13.54 19.99
C GLY A 161 15.89 13.91 19.21
N GLN A 162 15.56 13.19 18.13
CA GLN A 162 14.33 13.38 17.35
C GLN A 162 13.34 12.23 17.62
N PRO A 163 12.05 12.52 17.77
CA PRO A 163 11.04 11.48 17.78
C PRO A 163 10.98 10.82 16.40
N VAL A 164 10.89 9.50 16.39
CA VAL A 164 10.72 8.69 15.18
C VAL A 164 9.55 7.75 15.41
N THR A 165 8.55 7.81 14.54
CA THR A 165 7.43 6.87 14.54
C THR A 165 7.11 6.41 13.12
N PHE A 166 6.68 5.16 12.97
CA PHE A 166 6.21 4.67 11.68
C PHE A 166 5.11 3.61 11.81
N SER A 167 4.19 3.65 10.84
CA SER A 167 3.11 2.68 10.62
C SER A 167 3.56 1.54 9.68
N ASN A 168 2.68 0.54 9.53
CA ASN A 168 2.85 -0.50 8.51
C ASN A 168 2.88 0.06 7.09
N TRP A 169 2.13 1.13 6.79
CA TRP A 169 2.11 1.75 5.47
C TRP A 169 3.43 2.44 5.14
N GLN A 170 4.08 3.07 6.12
CA GLN A 170 5.42 3.63 5.96
C GLN A 170 6.48 2.54 5.79
N LEU A 171 6.40 1.45 6.56
CA LEU A 171 7.30 0.29 6.36
C LEU A 171 7.12 -0.34 4.98
N ARG A 172 5.87 -0.50 4.52
CA ARG A 172 5.58 -0.98 3.15
C ARG A 172 6.21 -0.06 2.11
N ARG A 173 5.96 1.25 2.18
CA ARG A 173 6.52 2.21 1.22
C ARG A 173 8.06 2.24 1.24
N ALA A 174 8.67 2.12 2.41
CA ALA A 174 10.13 2.01 2.53
C ALA A 174 10.66 0.71 1.89
N LEU A 175 9.95 -0.42 2.03
CA LEU A 175 10.27 -1.67 1.33
C LEU A 175 10.18 -1.50 -0.19
N GLU A 176 9.11 -0.86 -0.69
CA GLU A 176 8.89 -0.58 -2.12
C GLU A 176 10.05 0.18 -2.76
N GLU A 177 10.51 1.24 -2.10
CA GLU A 177 11.64 2.03 -2.60
C GLU A 177 12.98 1.26 -2.46
N SER A 178 13.15 0.48 -1.39
CA SER A 178 14.40 -0.24 -1.12
C SER A 178 14.60 -1.54 -1.92
N ALA A 179 13.55 -2.10 -2.53
CA ALA A 179 13.61 -3.40 -3.18
C ALA A 179 14.70 -3.43 -4.26
N TRP A 180 15.41 -4.54 -4.38
CA TRP A 180 16.53 -4.63 -5.32
C TRP A 180 16.03 -4.91 -6.75
N VAL A 181 16.60 -4.22 -7.74
CA VAL A 181 16.24 -4.41 -9.15
C VAL A 181 17.41 -5.09 -9.86
N PRO A 182 17.33 -6.40 -10.16
CA PRO A 182 18.33 -7.07 -10.98
C PRO A 182 18.29 -6.55 -12.43
N GLY A 183 19.45 -6.57 -13.09
CA GLY A 183 19.58 -6.19 -14.50
C GLY A 183 19.74 -7.40 -15.43
N SER A 184 19.71 -7.15 -16.73
CA SER A 184 19.91 -8.17 -17.77
C SER A 184 21.31 -8.80 -17.73
N ALA A 185 22.31 -8.07 -17.23
CA ALA A 185 23.68 -8.57 -17.04
C ALA A 185 23.75 -9.70 -16.00
N ASP A 186 22.75 -9.80 -15.14
CA ASP A 186 22.67 -10.86 -14.15
C ASP A 186 22.01 -12.15 -14.68
N TYR A 187 21.61 -12.17 -15.95
CA TYR A 187 21.07 -13.33 -16.64
C TYR A 187 22.18 -14.08 -17.42
N ASP A 188 22.40 -15.33 -17.04
CA ASP A 188 23.11 -16.38 -17.76
C ASP A 188 22.17 -17.17 -18.70
N PRO A 189 22.31 -16.97 -20.03
CA PRO A 189 21.51 -17.67 -21.01
C PRO A 189 21.79 -19.18 -21.08
N ALA A 190 22.93 -19.68 -20.59
CA ALA A 190 23.23 -21.11 -20.64
C ALA A 190 22.40 -21.89 -19.61
N LEU A 191 22.21 -21.32 -18.43
CA LEU A 191 21.35 -21.87 -17.38
C LEU A 191 19.86 -21.67 -17.74
N GLY A 192 19.50 -20.51 -18.32
CA GLY A 192 18.11 -20.23 -18.71
C GLY A 192 17.56 -21.02 -19.89
N VAL A 193 18.33 -21.88 -20.56
CA VAL A 193 17.86 -22.73 -21.67
C VAL A 193 17.10 -23.96 -21.19
N THR A 194 17.45 -24.47 -20.00
CA THR A 194 16.78 -25.64 -19.40
C THR A 194 15.52 -25.25 -18.63
N ASP A 195 15.40 -23.97 -18.27
CA ASP A 195 14.28 -23.41 -17.53
C ASP A 195 13.41 -22.53 -18.44
N ILE A 196 12.15 -22.28 -18.05
CA ILE A 196 11.29 -21.32 -18.75
C ILE A 196 11.63 -19.91 -18.22
N ALA A 197 12.89 -19.53 -18.35
CA ALA A 197 13.45 -18.28 -17.88
C ALA A 197 13.28 -17.16 -18.92
N VAL A 198 12.98 -15.95 -18.46
CA VAL A 198 12.91 -14.78 -19.33
C VAL A 198 13.85 -13.71 -18.76
N PRO A 199 14.76 -13.15 -19.57
CA PRO A 199 15.65 -12.10 -19.09
C PRO A 199 14.85 -10.88 -18.60
N ILE A 200 15.40 -10.18 -17.61
CA ILE A 200 14.85 -8.91 -17.15
C ILE A 200 14.98 -7.86 -18.24
N ASN A 201 13.91 -7.12 -18.47
CA ASN A 201 13.88 -5.99 -19.37
C ASN A 201 14.39 -4.74 -18.65
N ASP A 202 15.66 -4.40 -18.85
CA ASP A 202 16.30 -3.21 -18.27
C ASP A 202 15.57 -1.90 -18.59
N ALA A 203 14.82 -1.82 -19.70
CA ALA A 203 14.10 -0.61 -20.07
C ALA A 203 12.79 -0.41 -19.29
N ALA A 204 12.25 -1.49 -18.71
CA ALA A 204 11.00 -1.44 -17.93
C ALA A 204 10.91 -2.62 -16.93
N PRO A 205 11.87 -2.75 -15.99
CA PRO A 205 11.93 -3.91 -15.10
C PRO A 205 10.70 -3.97 -14.17
N TRP A 206 10.10 -2.83 -13.85
CA TRP A 206 8.91 -2.71 -13.00
C TRP A 206 7.68 -3.47 -13.53
N VAL A 207 7.63 -3.74 -14.84
CA VAL A 207 6.54 -4.52 -15.47
C VAL A 207 6.64 -6.01 -15.10
N GLN A 208 7.87 -6.51 -14.89
CA GLN A 208 8.13 -7.92 -14.57
C GLN A 208 8.26 -8.13 -13.05
N LEU A 209 8.89 -7.18 -12.34
CA LEU A 209 9.37 -7.39 -10.97
C LEU A 209 8.55 -6.67 -9.90
N GLY A 210 7.52 -5.91 -10.29
CA GLY A 210 6.86 -5.00 -9.36
C GLY A 210 7.82 -3.90 -8.93
N TRP A 211 8.00 -3.73 -7.62
CA TRP A 211 9.03 -2.88 -7.03
C TRP A 211 10.42 -3.50 -7.05
N GLY A 212 10.55 -4.83 -7.21
CA GLY A 212 11.83 -5.54 -7.22
C GLY A 212 11.84 -6.73 -6.26
N VAL A 213 13.06 -7.22 -5.99
CA VAL A 213 13.36 -8.35 -5.12
C VAL A 213 13.40 -7.91 -3.65
N ILE A 214 12.64 -8.58 -2.79
CA ILE A 214 12.82 -8.50 -1.33
C ILE A 214 13.76 -9.62 -0.90
N THR A 215 14.94 -9.26 -0.38
CA THR A 215 15.95 -10.21 0.07
C THR A 215 16.71 -9.65 1.28
N PRO A 216 17.14 -10.49 2.25
CA PRO A 216 17.95 -10.04 3.37
C PRO A 216 19.45 -9.98 3.02
N VAL A 217 19.84 -10.30 1.78
CA VAL A 217 21.22 -10.30 1.30
C VAL A 217 21.81 -8.89 1.33
N ASP A 218 22.91 -8.71 2.06
CA ASP A 218 23.50 -7.39 2.31
C ASP A 218 23.89 -6.67 1.01
N ALA A 219 24.36 -7.40 -0.02
CA ALA A 219 24.73 -6.84 -1.32
C ALA A 219 23.55 -6.20 -2.08
N ALA A 220 22.33 -6.65 -1.81
CA ALA A 220 21.12 -6.09 -2.41
C ALA A 220 20.68 -4.78 -1.73
N GLY A 221 21.21 -4.47 -0.54
CA GLY A 221 20.97 -3.22 0.16
C GLY A 221 19.57 -3.04 0.77
N VAL A 222 18.62 -3.94 0.51
CA VAL A 222 17.19 -3.80 0.92
C VAL A 222 17.05 -3.43 2.39
N VAL A 223 17.64 -4.22 3.31
CA VAL A 223 17.55 -3.98 4.76
C VAL A 223 18.10 -2.61 5.16
N ALA A 224 19.31 -2.27 4.70
CA ALA A 224 19.96 -1.00 5.05
C ALA A 224 19.19 0.20 4.48
N ASN A 225 18.73 0.09 3.23
CA ASN A 225 17.98 1.13 2.55
C ASN A 225 16.60 1.34 3.20
N THR A 226 15.88 0.27 3.56
CA THR A 226 14.60 0.40 4.28
C THR A 226 14.79 1.11 5.62
N LEU A 227 15.82 0.73 6.40
CA LEU A 227 16.14 1.39 7.67
C LEU A 227 16.49 2.86 7.49
N ALA A 228 17.21 3.21 6.43
CA ALA A 228 17.54 4.61 6.12
C ALA A 228 16.32 5.43 5.74
N LEU A 229 15.43 4.88 4.91
CA LEU A 229 14.17 5.53 4.56
C LEU A 229 13.27 5.76 5.78
N LEU A 230 13.27 4.82 6.75
CA LEU A 230 12.57 4.97 8.02
C LEU A 230 13.28 5.90 9.02
N GLY A 231 14.38 6.56 8.64
CA GLY A 231 15.14 7.45 9.52
C GLY A 231 15.84 6.73 10.67
N ILE A 232 16.05 5.42 10.57
CA ILE A 232 16.66 4.59 11.62
C ILE A 232 18.18 4.50 11.48
N ALA A 233 18.66 4.49 10.25
CA ALA A 233 20.08 4.34 9.93
C ALA A 233 20.48 5.33 8.84
N GLU A 234 21.78 5.49 8.63
CA GLU A 234 22.29 6.22 7.47
C GLU A 234 22.68 5.21 6.39
N ALA A 235 22.10 5.34 5.20
CA ALA A 235 22.51 4.60 4.01
C ALA A 235 22.24 5.46 2.76
N GLU A 236 23.02 5.24 1.72
CA GLU A 236 22.69 5.76 0.39
C GLU A 236 21.59 4.88 -0.20
N VAL A 237 20.43 5.47 -0.45
CA VAL A 237 19.30 4.78 -1.06
C VAL A 237 19.33 5.05 -2.56
N PRO A 238 19.60 4.03 -3.40
CA PRO A 238 19.52 4.20 -4.85
C PRO A 238 18.08 4.54 -5.23
N GLY A 239 17.89 5.62 -6.00
CA GLY A 239 16.58 5.96 -6.52
C GLY A 239 16.08 4.95 -7.55
N LYS A 240 14.76 4.81 -7.67
CA LYS A 240 14.12 4.03 -8.73
C LYS A 240 14.09 4.79 -10.05
N ASP A 241 14.14 4.05 -11.17
CA ASP A 241 13.89 4.63 -12.49
C ASP A 241 12.50 5.27 -12.56
N ALA A 242 12.37 6.34 -13.34
CA ALA A 242 11.17 7.18 -13.39
C ALA A 242 9.85 6.43 -13.65
N GLY A 243 9.90 5.28 -14.35
CA GLY A 243 8.72 4.48 -14.67
C GLY A 243 8.14 3.68 -13.50
N PHE A 244 8.90 3.43 -12.42
CA PHE A 244 8.42 2.65 -11.28
C PHE A 244 7.21 3.31 -10.62
N CYS A 245 7.33 4.58 -10.24
CA CYS A 245 6.29 5.24 -9.46
C CYS A 245 4.99 5.43 -10.24
N GLU A 246 5.07 5.88 -11.49
CA GLU A 246 3.87 6.03 -12.34
C GLU A 246 3.15 4.68 -12.53
N PHE A 247 3.90 3.63 -12.89
CA PHE A 247 3.32 2.33 -13.16
C PHE A 247 2.73 1.68 -11.91
N GLN A 248 3.45 1.68 -10.79
CA GLN A 248 3.01 1.04 -9.56
C GLN A 248 1.87 1.80 -8.87
N ASN A 249 1.85 3.13 -8.95
CA ASN A 249 0.68 3.91 -8.52
C ASN A 249 -0.57 3.57 -9.37
N GLY A 250 -0.40 3.41 -10.68
CA GLY A 250 -1.49 2.96 -11.55
C GLY A 250 -1.97 1.55 -11.20
N LEU A 251 -1.04 0.66 -10.84
CA LEU A 251 -1.35 -0.71 -10.44
C LEU A 251 -2.14 -0.75 -9.13
N ILE A 252 -1.72 -0.02 -8.09
CA ILE A 252 -2.45 0.01 -6.82
C ILE A 252 -3.82 0.68 -6.97
N ALA A 253 -3.94 1.72 -7.79
CA ALA A 253 -5.23 2.33 -8.10
C ALA A 253 -6.18 1.34 -8.80
N THR A 254 -5.64 0.50 -9.69
CA THR A 254 -6.40 -0.57 -10.36
C THR A 254 -6.83 -1.66 -9.37
N ARG A 255 -5.94 -2.06 -8.44
CA ARG A 255 -6.29 -3.01 -7.37
C ARG A 255 -7.40 -2.46 -6.48
N LYS A 256 -7.27 -1.21 -6.03
CA LYS A 256 -8.31 -0.51 -5.25
C LYS A 256 -9.64 -0.50 -5.99
N LEU A 257 -9.66 -0.09 -7.26
CA LEU A 257 -10.88 -0.13 -8.06
C LEU A 257 -11.51 -1.54 -8.08
N PHE A 258 -10.73 -2.59 -8.31
CA PHE A 258 -11.24 -3.96 -8.32
C PHE A 258 -11.79 -4.38 -6.96
N TRP A 259 -11.02 -4.23 -5.89
CA TRP A 259 -11.39 -4.72 -4.55
C TRP A 259 -12.47 -3.87 -3.88
N ASP A 260 -12.53 -2.57 -4.18
CA ASP A 260 -13.46 -1.63 -3.57
C ASP A 260 -14.77 -1.54 -4.35
N THR A 261 -14.84 -1.99 -5.61
CA THR A 261 -16.05 -1.79 -6.45
C THR A 261 -16.49 -2.98 -7.30
N VAL A 262 -15.64 -4.00 -7.49
CA VAL A 262 -15.94 -5.16 -8.35
C VAL A 262 -16.04 -6.44 -7.54
N ALA A 263 -15.12 -6.66 -6.59
CA ALA A 263 -15.09 -7.85 -5.75
C ALA A 263 -16.21 -7.78 -4.69
N VAL A 264 -17.39 -8.28 -5.06
CA VAL A 264 -18.51 -8.44 -4.12
C VAL A 264 -18.05 -9.29 -2.93
N ASP A 265 -18.48 -8.90 -1.73
CA ASP A 265 -18.07 -9.47 -0.43
C ASP A 265 -16.62 -9.19 -0.02
N SER A 266 -15.89 -8.32 -0.74
CA SER A 266 -14.66 -7.72 -0.22
C SER A 266 -15.01 -6.75 0.91
N GLU A 267 -14.16 -6.64 1.93
CA GLU A 267 -14.42 -5.74 3.07
C GLU A 267 -14.46 -4.27 2.69
N THR A 268 -13.77 -3.92 1.61
CA THR A 268 -13.74 -2.56 1.09
C THR A 268 -14.79 -2.32 0.00
N PHE A 269 -15.58 -3.33 -0.37
CA PHE A 269 -16.61 -3.20 -1.39
C PHE A 269 -17.62 -2.11 -1.01
N LEU A 270 -17.59 -1.00 -1.73
CA LEU A 270 -18.33 0.23 -1.49
C LEU A 270 -18.10 0.88 -0.12
N ASN A 271 -17.13 0.39 0.65
CA ASN A 271 -16.81 0.81 2.03
C ASN A 271 -15.31 0.97 2.22
N ALA A 272 -14.60 1.38 1.18
CA ALA A 272 -13.16 1.65 1.25
C ALA A 272 -12.87 2.74 2.31
N PRO A 273 -11.82 2.55 3.14
CA PRO A 273 -11.39 3.57 4.10
C PRO A 273 -11.18 4.94 3.47
N SER A 274 -11.64 5.97 4.17
CA SER A 274 -11.38 7.37 3.86
C SER A 274 -10.93 8.08 5.16
N PRO A 275 -9.74 8.72 5.18
CA PRO A 275 -8.79 8.86 4.08
C PRO A 275 -8.11 7.52 3.67
N ASP A 276 -7.57 7.46 2.45
CA ASP A 276 -6.83 6.29 1.96
C ASP A 276 -5.53 6.13 2.77
N PRO A 277 -5.33 5.01 3.47
CA PRO A 277 -4.13 4.81 4.29
C PRO A 277 -2.88 4.44 3.45
N TYR A 278 -3.04 4.10 2.17
CA TYR A 278 -1.92 3.71 1.31
C TYR A 278 -1.02 4.91 1.02
N VAL A 279 0.29 4.75 1.23
CA VAL A 279 1.28 5.77 0.90
C VAL A 279 1.76 5.55 -0.54
N TYR A 280 1.30 6.40 -1.46
CA TYR A 280 1.69 6.35 -2.86
C TYR A 280 3.14 6.80 -3.07
N CYS A 281 3.78 6.34 -4.14
CA CYS A 281 5.03 6.96 -4.55
C CYS A 281 4.74 8.35 -5.13
N ASP A 282 5.11 9.41 -4.41
CA ASP A 282 5.26 10.71 -5.03
C ASP A 282 6.75 10.94 -5.23
N SER A 283 7.17 11.42 -6.39
CA SER A 283 8.59 11.59 -6.72
C SER A 283 9.35 12.54 -5.76
N THR A 284 8.64 13.17 -4.80
CA THR A 284 9.18 14.05 -3.76
C THR A 284 8.53 13.89 -2.37
N ALA A 285 7.68 12.88 -2.10
CA ALA A 285 7.10 12.71 -0.77
C ALA A 285 8.12 12.04 0.17
N ALA A 286 8.59 12.80 1.16
CA ALA A 286 9.57 12.37 2.14
C ALA A 286 9.12 11.07 2.82
N LEU A 287 9.81 9.99 2.48
CA LEU A 287 9.70 8.65 3.04
C LEU A 287 10.05 8.57 4.53
N THR A 288 10.43 9.68 5.13
CA THR A 288 10.82 9.74 6.52
C THR A 288 9.64 9.32 7.39
N ALA A 289 9.87 8.30 8.23
CA ALA A 289 9.15 8.15 9.49
C ALA A 289 8.97 9.55 10.10
N ASP A 290 7.81 9.83 10.69
CA ASP A 290 7.42 11.16 11.18
C ASP A 290 8.55 11.75 12.05
N VAL A 291 9.44 12.56 11.46
CA VAL A 291 10.58 13.20 12.11
C VAL A 291 10.00 14.51 12.61
N GLY A 292 9.38 14.43 13.79
CA GLY A 292 8.42 15.43 14.21
C GLY A 292 8.89 16.88 14.01
N ASP A 293 8.03 17.68 13.39
CA ASP A 293 7.46 18.80 14.15
C ASP A 293 6.29 18.34 15.04
N GLY A 294 5.58 17.26 14.67
CA GLY A 294 4.97 16.30 15.58
C GLY A 294 3.50 16.47 15.95
N SER A 295 2.58 16.88 15.06
CA SER A 295 1.14 16.72 15.32
C SER A 295 0.28 16.64 14.04
N PRO A 296 -0.91 16.01 14.07
CA PRO A 296 -2.03 16.51 13.27
C PRO A 296 -2.17 17.99 13.60
N GLN A 297 -2.39 18.85 12.60
CA GLN A 297 -2.42 20.29 12.82
C GLN A 297 -3.46 20.59 13.92
N ASP A 298 -3.03 21.21 15.01
CA ASP A 298 -3.87 21.77 16.08
C ASP A 298 -3.50 23.26 16.08
N SER A 299 -4.22 24.00 15.25
CA SER A 299 -3.87 25.36 14.85
C SER A 299 -4.10 26.37 15.97
N ASP A 300 -4.81 26.02 17.04
CA ASP A 300 -5.12 26.90 18.15
C ASP A 300 -4.66 26.42 19.55
N GLY A 301 -4.18 25.17 19.64
CA GLY A 301 -3.54 24.58 20.80
C GLY A 301 -4.51 24.12 21.88
N ASP A 302 -5.74 23.75 21.52
CA ASP A 302 -6.79 23.38 22.47
C ASP A 302 -6.89 21.88 22.78
N THR A 303 -5.98 21.08 22.20
CA THR A 303 -5.86 19.60 22.32
C THR A 303 -6.83 18.78 21.47
N VAL A 304 -7.62 19.42 20.61
CA VAL A 304 -8.39 18.82 19.51
C VAL A 304 -7.64 19.10 18.20
N THR A 305 -7.70 18.17 17.24
CA THR A 305 -6.97 18.33 15.96
C THR A 305 -7.86 18.96 14.90
N ASP A 306 -7.29 19.80 14.02
CA ASP A 306 -8.00 20.61 13.00
C ASP A 306 -8.98 19.80 12.12
N ASP A 307 -8.76 18.49 11.98
CA ASP A 307 -9.61 17.58 11.20
C ASP A 307 -10.90 17.15 11.92
N VAL A 308 -10.96 17.31 13.24
CA VAL A 308 -12.13 17.00 14.08
C VAL A 308 -12.55 18.15 15.00
N ASP A 309 -11.88 19.30 14.90
CA ASP A 309 -12.16 20.52 15.65
C ASP A 309 -13.27 21.35 14.97
N ASN A 310 -14.35 21.62 15.69
CA ASN A 310 -15.43 22.50 15.23
C ASN A 310 -15.06 24.00 15.27
N CYS A 311 -13.88 24.36 15.79
CA CYS A 311 -13.29 25.69 15.73
C CYS A 311 -11.76 25.69 15.48
N PRO A 312 -11.26 25.34 14.27
CA PRO A 312 -9.83 25.09 13.98
C PRO A 312 -8.83 26.24 14.23
N VAL A 313 -9.25 27.41 14.70
CA VAL A 313 -8.37 28.55 14.99
C VAL A 313 -8.80 29.31 16.26
N THR A 314 -9.70 28.77 17.08
CA THR A 314 -10.25 29.42 18.30
C THR A 314 -10.52 28.38 19.38
N PRO A 315 -9.72 28.34 20.47
CA PRO A 315 -9.71 27.20 21.38
C PRO A 315 -11.06 26.89 22.06
N ASN A 316 -11.52 25.64 21.95
CA ASN A 316 -12.67 25.05 22.66
C ASN A 316 -12.56 23.53 22.85
N THR A 317 -11.74 23.12 23.82
CA THR A 317 -11.49 21.70 24.16
C THR A 317 -12.77 20.88 24.44
N ASP A 318 -13.88 21.52 24.83
CA ASP A 318 -15.16 20.86 25.10
C ASP A 318 -16.04 20.66 23.86
N GLN A 319 -15.64 21.22 22.71
CA GLN A 319 -16.29 21.09 21.41
C GLN A 319 -17.80 21.40 21.47
N ALA A 320 -18.18 22.38 22.28
CA ALA A 320 -19.57 22.80 22.43
C ALA A 320 -20.12 23.35 21.10
N ASP A 321 -21.22 22.76 20.65
CA ASP A 321 -21.96 23.11 19.43
C ASP A 321 -23.46 22.95 19.77
N GLY A 322 -24.07 24.06 20.18
CA GLY A 322 -25.41 24.09 20.76
C GLY A 322 -26.54 23.88 19.73
N ASP A 323 -26.28 24.16 18.46
CA ASP A 323 -27.25 24.01 17.37
C ASP A 323 -26.92 22.87 16.39
N ALA A 324 -25.78 22.19 16.60
CA ALA A 324 -25.31 21.01 15.90
C ALA A 324 -25.04 21.25 14.41
N ASP A 325 -24.55 22.45 14.05
CA ASP A 325 -24.25 22.83 12.68
C ASP A 325 -22.81 22.46 12.23
N GLY A 326 -21.97 22.01 13.17
CA GLY A 326 -20.58 21.64 12.96
C GLY A 326 -19.58 22.78 13.19
N THR A 327 -20.05 23.96 13.59
CA THR A 327 -19.24 25.11 14.04
C THR A 327 -19.38 25.25 15.55
N GLY A 328 -18.28 25.40 16.28
CA GLY A 328 -18.37 25.55 17.73
C GLY A 328 -18.94 26.90 18.16
N ASP A 329 -19.65 26.89 19.30
CA ASP A 329 -20.29 28.07 19.92
C ASP A 329 -19.32 29.26 20.08
N VAL A 330 -18.01 28.99 20.22
CA VAL A 330 -16.96 29.99 20.45
C VAL A 330 -16.47 30.70 19.19
N CYS A 331 -16.54 30.04 18.02
CA CYS A 331 -16.04 30.59 16.74
C CYS A 331 -17.17 30.98 15.79
N GLU A 332 -18.42 30.73 16.18
CA GLU A 332 -19.59 31.12 15.43
C GLU A 332 -19.74 32.66 15.35
N LYS A 333 -19.77 33.19 14.12
CA LYS A 333 -20.03 34.62 13.87
C LYS A 333 -21.53 34.88 13.78
N GLY A 334 -22.18 34.98 14.93
CA GLY A 334 -23.61 35.26 14.95
C GLY A 334 -24.30 35.19 16.31
N ALA A 335 -23.62 34.70 17.34
CA ALA A 335 -24.17 34.55 18.69
C ALA A 335 -24.38 35.89 19.43
N THR A 336 -25.25 36.75 18.89
CA THR A 336 -26.15 37.53 19.74
C THR A 336 -27.47 36.77 19.78
N GLY A 337 -27.59 35.84 20.72
CA GLY A 337 -28.88 35.26 21.05
C GLY A 337 -29.81 36.34 21.57
N GLU A 338 -31.00 36.47 20.99
CA GLU A 338 -32.17 36.99 21.69
C GLU A 338 -33.45 36.34 21.16
N GLY A 339 -34.11 35.56 22.03
CA GLY A 339 -35.50 35.17 21.86
C GLY A 339 -36.46 36.24 22.38
N GLY A 340 -37.06 37.02 21.45
CA GLY A 340 -38.42 37.62 21.48
C GLY A 340 -38.71 38.85 22.38
N PRO A 341 -39.88 39.54 22.26
CA PRO A 341 -40.97 39.48 21.26
C PRO A 341 -41.37 40.86 20.61
N GLN A 342 -42.17 40.77 19.53
CA GLN A 342 -42.93 41.78 18.76
C GLN A 342 -42.95 43.28 19.20
N GLN A 343 -42.75 44.20 18.24
CA GLN A 343 -43.71 45.28 17.91
C GLN A 343 -43.30 46.17 16.71
N GLY A 344 -44.28 46.47 15.84
CA GLY A 344 -44.46 47.79 15.23
C GLY A 344 -43.76 48.01 13.90
N GLY A 345 -44.53 48.30 12.84
CA GLY A 345 -44.04 48.51 11.50
C GLY A 345 -43.51 49.91 11.23
N GLU A 346 -42.84 50.06 10.09
CA GLU A 346 -43.20 51.04 9.06
C GLU A 346 -42.34 50.79 7.81
N GLU A 347 -43.03 50.69 6.69
CA GLU A 347 -42.46 50.71 5.33
C GLU A 347 -42.24 52.17 4.93
N PRO A 348 -41.18 52.48 4.18
CA PRO A 348 -41.47 53.08 2.87
C PRO A 348 -40.56 52.55 1.73
N ASP A 349 -41.23 52.08 0.69
CA ASP A 349 -41.07 52.26 -0.77
C ASP A 349 -39.69 52.49 -1.47
N PRO A 350 -39.59 52.08 -2.76
CA PRO A 350 -38.37 51.55 -3.37
C PRO A 350 -37.60 52.59 -4.18
N VAL A 351 -36.29 52.35 -4.37
CA VAL A 351 -35.51 53.00 -5.44
C VAL A 351 -34.93 51.94 -6.36
N ASP A 352 -35.53 51.95 -7.55
CA ASP A 352 -35.19 51.29 -8.79
C ASP A 352 -33.77 51.66 -9.27
N THR A 353 -32.93 50.68 -9.62
CA THR A 353 -31.95 50.79 -10.70
C THR A 353 -31.38 49.41 -11.06
N ALA A 354 -31.92 48.80 -12.13
CA ALA A 354 -31.17 47.88 -12.98
C ALA A 354 -30.33 48.71 -14.00
N PRO A 355 -29.22 48.17 -14.54
CA PRO A 355 -29.40 47.45 -15.80
C PRO A 355 -28.49 46.23 -16.04
N SER A 356 -29.11 45.22 -16.68
CA SER A 356 -28.67 44.41 -17.84
C SER A 356 -27.36 43.60 -17.84
N GLY A 357 -27.50 42.31 -18.20
CA GLY A 357 -26.48 41.48 -18.89
C GLY A 357 -26.34 40.09 -18.29
N SER A 358 -27.27 39.15 -18.51
CA SER A 358 -27.36 38.17 -19.61
C SER A 358 -26.41 36.96 -19.52
N SER A 359 -27.05 35.77 -19.60
CA SER A 359 -26.52 34.46 -20.00
C SER A 359 -25.81 33.66 -18.91
N GLY A 360 -26.16 32.41 -18.61
CA GLY A 360 -27.13 31.50 -19.17
C GLY A 360 -26.88 30.12 -18.55
N ALA A 361 -27.87 29.57 -17.85
CA ALA A 361 -27.83 28.19 -17.38
C ALA A 361 -28.29 27.25 -18.50
N ILE A 362 -27.60 26.13 -18.69
CA ILE A 362 -28.09 24.98 -19.45
C ILE A 362 -28.08 23.77 -18.51
N PRO A 363 -29.20 23.05 -18.36
CA PRO A 363 -29.35 21.92 -17.44
C PRO A 363 -28.88 20.60 -18.05
N LEU A 364 -28.71 19.62 -17.14
CA LEU A 364 -28.43 18.21 -17.36
C LEU A 364 -29.26 17.57 -18.49
N GLY A 365 -28.58 16.74 -19.30
CA GLY A 365 -29.26 15.71 -20.09
C GLY A 365 -28.39 15.15 -21.22
N ALA A 366 -27.95 13.90 -21.04
CA ALA A 366 -27.73 12.84 -22.06
C ALA A 366 -26.37 12.15 -21.94
N LEU A 367 -26.39 10.84 -21.65
CA LEU A 367 -25.98 9.84 -22.64
C LEU A 367 -26.34 8.43 -22.16
N LEU A 368 -27.30 7.79 -22.82
CA LEU A 368 -27.46 6.34 -22.80
C LEU A 368 -27.85 5.87 -24.22
N LEU A 369 -27.24 4.75 -24.62
CA LEU A 369 -27.51 3.89 -25.77
C LEU A 369 -26.98 4.35 -27.14
N LEU A 370 -26.02 3.57 -27.66
CA LEU A 370 -26.11 2.95 -28.99
C LEU A 370 -25.11 1.78 -29.10
N MET A 371 -25.59 0.57 -28.81
CA MET A 371 -25.03 -0.68 -29.32
C MET A 371 -25.87 -1.14 -30.53
N LEU A 372 -25.22 -1.88 -31.43
CA LEU A 372 -25.73 -2.65 -32.58
C LEU A 372 -25.76 -1.91 -33.93
N ALA A 373 -24.67 -2.07 -34.71
CA ALA A 373 -24.71 -2.69 -36.03
C ALA A 373 -23.32 -2.61 -36.70
N GLY A 374 -22.70 -3.76 -37.00
CA GLY A 374 -21.40 -3.76 -37.67
C GLY A 374 -20.93 -5.14 -38.13
N PHE A 375 -21.81 -5.94 -38.75
CA PHE A 375 -21.39 -7.12 -39.52
C PHE A 375 -21.66 -6.90 -41.02
N ARG A 376 -20.70 -7.37 -41.83
CA ARG A 376 -20.57 -7.36 -43.31
C ARG A 376 -19.93 -6.07 -43.84
N GLY A 377 -18.74 -6.06 -44.43
CA GLY A 377 -18.01 -7.07 -45.21
C GLY A 377 -17.95 -6.63 -46.66
N ARG A 378 -16.75 -6.33 -47.19
CA ARG A 378 -16.48 -6.34 -48.65
C ARG A 378 -14.98 -6.31 -49.00
N GLN A 379 -14.53 -7.49 -49.44
CA GLN A 379 -13.73 -7.80 -50.65
C GLN A 379 -12.63 -6.85 -51.18
N SER A 380 -11.46 -7.48 -51.29
CA SER A 380 -10.33 -7.38 -52.23
C SER A 380 -10.42 -6.58 -53.54
N ARG A 381 -9.19 -6.20 -54.00
CA ARG A 381 -8.67 -5.79 -55.33
C ARG A 381 -8.29 -4.30 -55.33
N ARG A 382 -7.07 -3.87 -55.65
CA ARG A 382 -5.96 -4.40 -56.47
C ARG A 382 -4.61 -4.08 -55.83
#